data_AF-A0A354FMS0-F1
#
_entry.id   AF-A0A354FMS0-F1
#
_cell.length_a   1.000
_cell.length_b   1.000
_cell.length_c   1.000
_cell.angle_alpha   90.00
_cell.angle_beta   90.00
_cell.angle_gamma   90.00
#
_symmetry.space_group_name_H-M   'P 1'
#
loop_
_entity.id
_entity.type
_entity.pdbx_description
1 polymer ?
#
loop_
_entity_poly.entity_id
_entity_poly.type
_entity_poly.pdbx_seq_one_letter_code
_entity_poly.pdbx_strand_id
1 'polypeptide(L)'
;RSVMAGYATPPNVSGAVLVGLGCETNQIADLLDAHGLARGPGLQTMTIQDSGGTKVTVERGIAMIKEMLPEANKAVRSTVPVGQLTLGLECGGSDGYSGITANPALGAAADLLVRHGGTAVLSETPEIYGAEHLLTRRAVSREVGE
;
A
#
# COMPACT_ATOMS: atom_id res chain seq x y z
N ARG A 1 0.31 -12.30 2.73
CA ARG A 1 -1.13 -11.96 2.60
C ARG A 1 -1.35 -10.45 2.67
N SER A 2 -1.09 -9.80 3.82
CA SER A 2 -1.39 -8.37 4.03
C SER A 2 -0.75 -7.41 3.02
N VAL A 3 0.51 -7.64 2.64
CA VAL A 3 1.17 -6.81 1.61
C VAL A 3 0.40 -6.85 0.29
N MET A 4 0.08 -8.03 -0.20
CA MET A 4 -0.66 -8.20 -1.46
C MET A 4 -2.07 -7.59 -1.41
N ALA A 5 -2.76 -7.71 -0.26
CA ALA A 5 -4.05 -7.05 -0.05
C ALA A 5 -3.89 -5.51 -0.10
N GLY A 6 -2.88 -4.97 0.59
CA GLY A 6 -2.58 -3.54 0.60
C GLY A 6 -2.20 -2.96 -0.76
N TYR A 7 -1.63 -3.76 -1.67
CA TYR A 7 -1.40 -3.36 -3.07
C TYR A 7 -2.66 -3.41 -3.94
N ALA A 8 -3.64 -4.24 -3.60
CA ALA A 8 -4.87 -4.39 -4.36
C ALA A 8 -5.91 -3.31 -4.05
N THR A 9 -5.83 -2.67 -2.87
CA THR A 9 -6.83 -1.73 -2.38
C THR A 9 -6.42 -0.26 -2.20
N PRO A 10 -5.21 0.23 -2.57
CA PRO A 10 -4.86 1.62 -2.30
C PRO A 10 -5.64 2.56 -3.24
N PRO A 11 -5.89 3.82 -2.84
CA PRO A 11 -6.69 4.76 -3.64
C PRO A 11 -6.09 5.11 -5.01
N ASN A 12 -4.81 4.78 -5.22
CA ASN A 12 -4.10 4.99 -6.48
C ASN A 12 -4.24 3.82 -7.47
N VAL A 13 -4.90 2.73 -7.09
CA VAL A 13 -5.11 1.54 -7.93
C VAL A 13 -6.58 1.46 -8.31
N SER A 14 -6.89 1.67 -9.59
CA SER A 14 -8.27 1.60 -10.10
C SER A 14 -8.77 0.17 -10.31
N GLY A 15 -7.86 -0.79 -10.43
CA GLY A 15 -8.19 -2.19 -10.59
C GLY A 15 -6.97 -3.09 -10.45
N ALA A 16 -7.18 -4.32 -9.98
CA ALA A 16 -6.12 -5.29 -9.76
C ALA A 16 -6.52 -6.68 -10.26
N VAL A 17 -5.53 -7.44 -10.74
CA VAL A 17 -5.65 -8.86 -11.06
C VAL A 17 -4.67 -9.62 -10.19
N LEU A 18 -5.18 -10.45 -9.27
CA LEU A 18 -4.33 -11.33 -8.47
C LEU A 18 -4.08 -12.64 -9.24
N VAL A 19 -2.81 -12.98 -9.44
CA VAL A 19 -2.39 -14.17 -10.16
C VAL A 19 -1.68 -15.12 -9.20
N GLY A 20 -2.19 -16.33 -9.10
CA GLY A 20 -1.62 -17.42 -8.29
C GLY A 20 -1.08 -18.52 -9.20
N LEU A 21 -0.24 -19.40 -8.65
CA LEU A 21 0.16 -20.60 -9.37
C LEU A 21 -0.97 -21.63 -9.36
N GLY A 22 -1.66 -21.77 -8.22
CA GLY A 22 -2.71 -22.75 -7.91
C GLY A 22 -2.30 -23.75 -6.84
N CYS A 23 -1.00 -23.87 -6.54
CA CYS A 23 -0.46 -24.80 -5.55
C CYS A 23 0.47 -24.14 -4.52
N GLU A 24 0.54 -22.81 -4.49
CA GLU A 24 1.31 -22.07 -3.50
C GLU A 24 0.70 -22.16 -2.09
N THR A 25 1.51 -21.93 -1.07
CA THR A 25 1.02 -21.83 0.32
C THR A 25 0.10 -20.61 0.52
N ASN A 26 0.35 -19.54 -0.23
CA ASN A 26 -0.41 -18.29 -0.13
C ASN A 26 -1.57 -18.26 -1.13
N GLN A 27 -2.56 -19.12 -0.91
CA GLN A 27 -3.75 -19.22 -1.77
C GLN A 27 -4.52 -17.91 -1.85
N ILE A 28 -4.98 -17.57 -3.06
CA ILE A 28 -5.75 -16.33 -3.30
C ILE A 28 -7.04 -16.32 -2.48
N ALA A 29 -7.76 -17.45 -2.39
CA ALA A 29 -9.00 -17.53 -1.62
C ALA A 29 -8.78 -17.13 -0.16
N ASP A 30 -7.80 -17.73 0.51
CA ASP A 30 -7.44 -17.39 1.89
C ASP A 30 -7.03 -15.92 2.05
N LEU A 31 -6.32 -15.35 1.06
CA LEU A 31 -5.94 -13.94 1.08
C LEU A 31 -7.19 -13.05 1.04
N LEU A 32 -8.13 -13.36 0.14
CA LEU A 32 -9.37 -12.60 0.01
C LEU A 32 -10.18 -12.67 1.30
N ASP A 33 -10.37 -13.88 1.84
CA ASP A 33 -11.14 -14.10 3.06
C ASP A 33 -10.51 -13.40 4.28
N ALA A 34 -9.18 -13.50 4.43
CA ALA A 34 -8.46 -12.89 5.56
C ALA A 34 -8.51 -11.35 5.57
N HIS A 35 -8.75 -10.72 4.42
CA HIS A 35 -8.77 -9.25 4.27
C HIS A 35 -10.15 -8.71 3.85
N GLY A 36 -11.18 -9.55 3.83
CA GLY A 36 -12.55 -9.16 3.45
C GLY A 36 -12.65 -8.64 2.01
N LEU A 37 -11.80 -9.11 1.11
CA LEU A 37 -11.76 -8.67 -0.29
C LEU A 37 -12.71 -9.51 -1.14
N ALA A 38 -13.54 -8.84 -1.93
CA ALA A 38 -14.47 -9.51 -2.84
C ALA A 38 -14.03 -9.33 -4.30
N ARG A 39 -14.21 -10.39 -5.09
CA ARG A 39 -14.06 -10.29 -6.55
C ARG A 39 -15.13 -9.36 -7.11
N GLY A 40 -14.75 -8.56 -8.10
CA GLY A 40 -15.66 -7.62 -8.75
C GLY A 40 -14.97 -6.90 -9.91
N PRO A 41 -15.63 -5.93 -10.57
CA PRO A 41 -15.06 -5.24 -11.72
C PRO A 41 -13.65 -4.65 -11.48
N GLY A 42 -13.35 -4.18 -10.26
CA GLY A 42 -12.04 -3.65 -9.88
C GLY A 42 -11.07 -4.67 -9.25
N LEU A 43 -11.49 -5.91 -8.99
CA LEU A 43 -10.61 -6.95 -8.42
C LEU A 43 -10.93 -8.31 -9.05
N GLN A 44 -10.06 -8.76 -9.93
CA GLN A 44 -10.16 -10.07 -10.57
C GLN A 44 -9.07 -11.01 -10.07
N THR A 45 -9.28 -12.31 -10.22
CA THR A 45 -8.31 -13.32 -9.79
C THR A 45 -8.24 -14.47 -10.78
N MET A 46 -7.06 -15.06 -10.93
CA MET A 46 -6.87 -16.28 -11.72
C MET A 46 -5.69 -17.10 -11.20
N THR A 47 -5.65 -18.38 -11.54
CA THR A 47 -4.49 -19.24 -11.31
C THR A 47 -3.91 -19.71 -12.64
N ILE A 48 -2.60 -19.98 -12.67
CA ILE A 48 -1.92 -20.49 -13.86
C ILE A 48 -2.38 -21.92 -14.17
N GLN A 49 -2.55 -22.76 -13.15
CA GLN A 49 -2.98 -24.14 -13.29
C GLN A 49 -4.39 -24.26 -13.88
N ASP A 50 -5.36 -23.48 -13.39
CA ASP A 50 -6.74 -23.52 -13.91
C ASP A 50 -6.86 -22.87 -15.30
N SER A 51 -5.91 -21.98 -15.64
CA SER A 51 -5.90 -21.29 -16.94
C SER A 51 -5.24 -22.11 -18.05
N GLY A 52 -4.67 -23.30 -17.76
CA GLY A 52 -4.06 -24.16 -18.77
C GLY A 52 -2.63 -23.78 -19.16
N GLY A 53 -1.91 -23.08 -18.27
CA GLY A 53 -0.49 -22.75 -18.44
C GLY A 53 -0.21 -21.26 -18.71
N THR A 54 1.07 -20.91 -18.72
CA THR A 54 1.53 -19.52 -18.63
C THR A 54 1.03 -18.63 -19.76
N LYS A 55 1.13 -19.07 -21.02
CA LYS A 55 0.74 -18.24 -22.18
C LYS A 55 -0.74 -17.87 -22.14
N VAL A 56 -1.60 -18.85 -21.92
CA VAL A 56 -3.06 -18.66 -21.83
C VAL A 56 -3.41 -17.77 -20.63
N THR A 57 -2.72 -17.95 -19.51
CA THR A 57 -2.87 -17.09 -18.32
C THR A 57 -2.54 -15.63 -18.63
N VAL A 58 -1.43 -15.37 -19.33
CA VAL A 58 -1.05 -14.00 -19.72
C VAL A 58 -2.10 -13.38 -20.65
N GLU A 59 -2.55 -14.10 -21.67
CA GLU A 59 -3.58 -13.62 -22.60
C GLU A 59 -4.90 -13.29 -21.87
N ARG A 60 -5.31 -14.15 -20.93
CA ARG A 60 -6.49 -13.94 -20.09
C ARG A 60 -6.33 -12.73 -19.16
N GLY A 61 -5.17 -12.58 -18.53
CA GLY A 61 -4.88 -11.42 -17.68
C GLY A 61 -4.91 -10.10 -18.46
N ILE A 62 -4.35 -10.08 -19.67
CA ILE A 62 -4.44 -8.92 -20.57
C ILE A 62 -5.90 -8.60 -20.91
N ALA A 63 -6.71 -9.60 -21.21
CA ALA A 63 -8.13 -9.40 -21.51
C ALA A 63 -8.89 -8.79 -20.31
N MET A 64 -8.68 -9.33 -19.10
CA MET A 64 -9.26 -8.78 -17.86
C MET A 64 -8.87 -7.31 -17.65
N ILE A 65 -7.60 -6.96 -17.83
CA ILE A 65 -7.15 -5.56 -17.69
C ILE A 65 -7.82 -4.68 -18.74
N LYS A 66 -7.92 -5.13 -20.00
CA LYS A 66 -8.61 -4.37 -21.06
C LYS A 66 -10.07 -4.09 -20.74
N GLU A 67 -10.77 -4.99 -20.05
CA GLU A 67 -12.13 -4.79 -19.58
C GLU A 67 -12.23 -3.76 -18.44
N MET A 68 -11.18 -3.63 -17.61
CA MET A 68 -11.11 -2.63 -16.53
C MET A 68 -10.77 -1.23 -17.01
N LEU A 69 -9.98 -1.10 -18.09
CA LEU A 69 -9.46 0.18 -18.58
C LEU A 69 -10.54 1.26 -18.82
N PRO A 70 -11.72 0.96 -19.40
CA PRO A 70 -12.74 1.97 -19.63
C PRO A 70 -13.23 2.65 -18.34
N GLU A 71 -13.35 1.90 -17.24
CA GLU A 71 -13.76 2.47 -15.95
C GLU A 71 -12.62 3.30 -15.34
N ALA A 72 -11.39 2.76 -15.36
CA ALA A 72 -10.21 3.47 -14.87
C ALA A 72 -9.98 4.80 -15.61
N ASN A 73 -10.27 4.85 -16.91
CA ASN A 73 -10.12 6.03 -17.75
C ASN A 73 -11.17 7.13 -17.47
N LYS A 74 -12.19 6.86 -16.65
CA LYS A 74 -13.15 7.88 -16.19
C LYS A 74 -12.60 8.72 -15.04
N ALA A 75 -11.49 8.34 -14.43
CA ALA A 75 -10.90 9.07 -13.32
C ALA A 75 -10.46 10.48 -13.75
N VAL A 76 -11.02 11.51 -13.11
CA VAL A 76 -10.67 12.91 -13.32
C VAL A 76 -10.19 13.50 -12.01
N ARG A 77 -9.06 14.22 -12.05
CA ARG A 77 -8.54 14.93 -10.88
C ARG A 77 -9.52 16.02 -10.46
N SER A 78 -9.70 16.17 -9.16
CA SER A 78 -10.50 17.23 -8.56
C SER A 78 -9.77 17.81 -7.35
N THR A 79 -10.18 19.00 -6.94
CA THR A 79 -9.70 19.58 -5.68
C THR A 79 -10.26 18.78 -4.52
N VAL A 80 -9.38 18.28 -3.66
CA VAL A 80 -9.73 17.56 -2.44
C VAL A 80 -9.01 18.20 -1.24
N PRO A 81 -9.56 18.06 -0.01
CA PRO A 81 -8.85 18.49 1.19
C PRO A 81 -7.50 17.80 1.33
N VAL A 82 -6.48 18.54 1.79
CA VAL A 82 -5.13 17.99 2.00
C VAL A 82 -5.10 16.83 3.00
N GLY A 83 -6.08 16.78 3.92
CA GLY A 83 -6.24 15.68 4.88
C GLY A 83 -6.54 14.31 4.23
N GLN A 84 -6.84 14.24 2.94
CA GLN A 84 -6.95 12.97 2.23
C GLN A 84 -5.58 12.35 1.86
N LEU A 85 -4.48 13.07 2.08
CA LEU A 85 -3.14 12.56 1.78
C LEU A 85 -2.63 11.64 2.89
N THR A 86 -1.98 10.57 2.47
CA THR A 86 -1.11 9.73 3.30
C THR A 86 0.32 9.87 2.79
N LEU A 87 1.22 10.35 3.66
CA LEU A 87 2.64 10.53 3.37
C LEU A 87 3.44 9.39 3.99
N GLY A 88 4.13 8.60 3.16
CA GLY A 88 5.16 7.66 3.62
C GLY A 88 6.50 8.38 3.76
N LEU A 89 7.21 8.10 4.85
CA LEU A 89 8.54 8.61 5.15
C LEU A 89 9.54 7.45 5.03
N GLU A 90 10.62 7.69 4.29
CA GLU A 90 11.68 6.72 4.03
C GLU A 90 13.00 7.47 3.84
N CYS A 91 14.09 6.87 4.31
CA CYS A 91 15.44 7.33 4.07
C CYS A 91 16.06 6.57 2.87
N GLY A 92 17.07 7.18 2.25
CA GLY A 92 17.84 6.55 1.18
C GLY A 92 19.23 6.17 1.68
N GLY A 93 20.26 6.78 1.09
CA GLY A 93 21.62 6.73 1.63
C GLY A 93 21.80 7.78 2.72
N SER A 94 21.44 7.45 3.96
CA SER A 94 21.58 8.36 5.09
C SER A 94 23.03 8.76 5.33
N ASP A 95 23.26 10.04 5.66
CA ASP A 95 24.55 10.61 5.99
C ASP A 95 24.50 11.45 7.28
N GLY A 96 25.65 11.96 7.72
CA GLY A 96 25.72 12.80 8.91
C GLY A 96 24.91 14.10 8.84
N TYR A 97 24.54 14.56 7.65
CA TYR A 97 23.75 15.78 7.46
C TYR A 97 22.24 15.53 7.44
N SER A 98 21.82 14.31 7.11
CA SER A 98 20.41 13.93 6.98
C SER A 98 19.62 14.24 8.24
N GLY A 99 20.17 13.89 9.41
CA GLY A 99 19.56 14.14 10.72
C GLY A 99 19.46 15.61 11.15
N ILE A 100 20.17 16.52 10.48
CA ILE A 100 20.18 17.96 10.79
C ILE A 100 19.64 18.84 9.65
N THR A 101 19.26 18.23 8.51
CA THR A 101 18.74 18.94 7.34
C THR A 101 17.41 18.34 6.84
N ALA A 102 17.48 17.28 6.03
CA ALA A 102 16.33 16.68 5.36
C ALA A 102 15.32 16.09 6.35
N ASN A 103 15.78 15.37 7.38
CA ASN A 103 14.89 14.71 8.32
C ASN A 103 14.09 15.72 9.18
N PRO A 104 14.71 16.79 9.74
CA PRO A 104 13.95 17.86 10.39
C PRO A 104 12.94 18.55 9.45
N ALA A 105 13.31 18.82 8.20
CA ALA A 105 12.41 19.44 7.23
C ALA A 105 11.21 18.53 6.90
N LEU A 106 11.46 17.23 6.71
CA LEU A 106 10.41 16.22 6.48
C LEU A 106 9.50 16.08 7.71
N GLY A 107 10.06 16.13 8.93
CA GLY A 107 9.30 16.14 10.18
C GLY A 107 8.36 17.35 10.26
N ALA A 108 8.83 18.55 9.90
CA ALA A 108 7.99 19.74 9.87
C ALA A 108 6.86 19.63 8.82
N ALA A 109 7.14 19.04 7.65
CA ALA A 109 6.13 18.79 6.63
C ALA A 109 5.07 17.77 7.09
N ALA A 110 5.50 16.70 7.77
CA ALA A 110 4.60 15.71 8.36
C ALA A 110 3.69 16.33 9.43
N ASP A 111 4.24 17.15 10.33
CA ASP A 111 3.46 17.87 11.34
C ASP A 111 2.42 18.81 10.72
N LEU A 112 2.78 19.52 9.65
CA LEU A 112 1.84 20.38 8.92
C LEU A 112 0.70 19.55 8.30
N LEU A 113 1.02 18.42 7.68
CA LEU A 113 0.01 17.54 7.10
C LEU A 113 -0.96 16.99 8.17
N VAL A 114 -0.42 16.49 9.28
CA VAL A 114 -1.21 15.95 10.40
C VAL A 114 -2.12 17.04 11.00
N ARG A 115 -1.63 18.28 11.14
CA ARG A 115 -2.45 19.43 11.60
C ARG A 115 -3.65 19.70 10.71
N HIS A 116 -3.59 19.34 9.42
CA HIS A 116 -4.69 19.46 8.48
C HIS A 116 -5.49 18.16 8.28
N GLY A 117 -5.33 17.18 9.18
CA GLY A 117 -6.08 15.93 9.19
C GLY A 117 -5.54 14.85 8.25
N GLY A 118 -4.34 15.03 7.69
CA GLY A 118 -3.67 14.01 6.89
C GLY A 118 -2.94 12.97 7.73
N THR A 119 -2.39 11.95 7.07
CA THR A 119 -1.67 10.86 7.72
C THR A 119 -0.19 10.88 7.32
N ALA A 120 0.71 10.64 8.28
CA ALA A 120 2.13 10.42 8.05
C ALA A 120 2.54 9.05 8.61
N VAL A 121 3.33 8.29 7.85
CA VAL A 121 3.75 6.93 8.18
C VAL A 121 5.26 6.83 8.12
N LEU A 122 5.89 6.51 9.25
CA LEU A 122 7.31 6.17 9.34
C LEU A 122 7.45 4.64 9.43
N SER A 123 8.17 4.01 8.50
CA SER A 123 8.19 2.54 8.37
C SER A 123 9.50 1.88 8.79
N GLU A 124 10.63 2.57 8.66
CA GLU A 124 11.99 2.02 8.76
C GLU A 124 12.36 1.55 10.17
N THR A 125 11.80 0.41 10.59
CA THR A 125 12.02 -0.16 11.94
C THR A 125 13.50 -0.36 12.27
N PRO A 126 14.36 -0.83 11.32
CA PRO A 126 15.80 -0.91 11.59
C PRO A 126 16.48 0.45 11.80
N GLU A 127 16.00 1.52 11.18
CA GLU A 127 16.60 2.86 11.25
C GLU A 127 16.25 3.60 12.55
N ILE A 128 15.25 3.13 13.29
CA ILE A 128 14.89 3.66 14.61
C ILE A 128 15.51 2.86 15.76
N TYR A 129 16.38 1.91 15.46
CA TYR A 129 17.00 1.07 16.49
C TYR A 129 17.86 1.92 17.44
N GLY A 130 17.58 1.84 18.74
CA GLY A 130 18.17 2.70 19.78
C GLY A 130 17.46 4.05 19.99
N ALA A 131 16.47 4.40 19.17
CA ALA A 131 15.65 5.60 19.27
C ALA A 131 14.16 5.31 19.57
N GLU A 132 13.77 4.04 19.70
CA GLU A 132 12.38 3.57 19.86
C GLU A 132 11.72 4.21 21.08
N HIS A 133 12.47 4.33 22.17
CA HIS A 133 12.05 4.98 23.40
C HIS A 133 11.64 6.47 23.21
N LEU A 134 12.15 7.16 22.18
CA LEU A 134 11.71 8.51 21.82
C LEU A 134 10.32 8.51 21.16
N LEU A 135 9.98 7.45 20.43
CA LEU A 135 8.70 7.29 19.74
C LEU A 135 7.62 6.77 20.70
N THR A 136 7.90 5.73 21.49
CA THR A 136 6.91 5.15 22.43
C THR A 136 6.45 6.16 23.48
N ARG A 137 7.34 7.07 23.93
CA ARG A 137 6.96 8.20 24.81
C ARG A 137 5.98 9.19 24.19
N ARG A 138 5.83 9.20 22.86
CA ARG A 138 4.91 10.06 22.12
C ARG A 138 3.61 9.34 21.74
N ALA A 139 3.45 8.06 22.11
CA ALA A 139 2.23 7.32 21.86
C ALA A 139 1.04 7.93 22.61
N VAL A 140 -0.14 7.92 21.98
CA VAL A 140 -1.38 8.47 22.56
C VAL A 140 -1.91 7.64 23.73
N SER A 141 -1.53 6.37 23.80
CA SER A 141 -1.91 5.44 24.87
C SER A 141 -0.84 4.35 25.01
N ARG A 142 -0.90 3.64 26.13
CA ARG A 142 -0.03 2.48 26.39
C ARG A 142 -0.24 1.37 25.36
N GLU A 143 -1.48 1.06 25.01
CA GLU A 143 -1.84 0.05 24.00
C GLU A 143 -1.27 0.35 22.62
N VAL A 144 -1.07 1.62 22.27
CA VAL A 144 -0.44 2.00 20.99
C VAL A 144 1.09 1.91 21.04
N GLY A 145 1.69 2.03 22.24
CA GLY A 145 3.14 2.07 22.42
C GLY A 145 3.81 0.76 22.86
N GLU A 146 3.03 -0.22 23.33
CA GLU A 146 3.47 -1.56 23.79
C GLU A 146 2.88 -2.66 22.90
#